data_AF-A0A1Q6RBW1-F1
#
_entry.id   AF-A0A1Q6RBW1-F1
#
_cell.length_a   1.000
_cell.length_b   1.000
_cell.length_c   1.000
_cell.angle_alpha   90.00
_cell.angle_beta   90.00
_cell.angle_gamma   90.00
#
_symmetry.space_group_name_H-M   'P 1'
#
loop_
_entity.id
_entity.type
_entity.pdbx_description
1 polymer ?
#
loop_
_entity_poly.entity_id
_entity_poly.type
_entity_poly.pdbx_seq_one_letter_code
_entity_poly.pdbx_strand_id
1 'polypeptide(L)' 'MEEAKWYFTHETEEDRLWYRTFFAMCRKFGVSWSKASEEQKAFIEEITRINYEREEAKRGMTVKPVRGFFDAEVSA' A
#
# COMPACT_ATOMS: atom_id res chain seq x y z
N MET A 1 -12.72 -28.42 3.17
CA MET A 1 -11.28 -28.18 3.41
C MET A 1 -10.66 -27.26 2.35
N GLU A 2 -11.12 -27.28 1.09
CA GLU A 2 -10.63 -26.36 0.05
C GLU A 2 -10.87 -24.87 0.37
N GLU A 3 -12.03 -24.51 0.95
CA GLU A 3 -12.35 -23.14 1.40
C GLU A 3 -11.30 -22.54 2.36
N ALA A 4 -10.81 -23.34 3.31
CA ALA A 4 -9.82 -22.89 4.28
C ALA A 4 -8.43 -22.69 3.64
N LYS A 5 -8.12 -23.46 2.59
CA LYS A 5 -6.83 -23.39 1.89
C LYS A 5 -6.61 -22.05 1.21
N TRP A 6 -7.67 -21.39 0.77
CA TRP A 6 -7.61 -20.05 0.17
C TRP A 6 -6.98 -19.04 1.12
N TYR A 7 -7.36 -19.03 2.41
CA TYR A 7 -6.77 -18.16 3.44
C TYR A 7 -5.26 -18.33 3.63
N PHE A 8 -4.72 -19.51 3.33
CA PHE A 8 -3.29 -19.82 3.50
C PHE A 8 -2.47 -19.72 2.21
N THR A 9 -3.12 -19.62 1.04
CA THR A 9 -2.45 -19.77 -0.26
C THR A 9 -2.74 -18.65 -1.26
N HIS A 10 -3.71 -17.78 -0.98
CA HIS A 10 -4.10 -16.70 -1.88
C HIS A 10 -3.12 -15.51 -1.90
N GLU A 11 -2.28 -15.33 -0.89
CA GLU A 11 -1.38 -14.17 -0.84
C GLU A 11 -0.32 -14.22 -1.95
N THR A 12 -0.51 -13.35 -2.95
CA THR A 12 0.46 -13.08 -4.00
C THR A 12 1.66 -12.33 -3.44
N GLU A 13 2.77 -12.28 -4.21
CA GLU A 13 3.91 -11.43 -3.83
C GLU A 13 3.55 -9.94 -3.84
N GLU A 14 2.55 -9.56 -4.65
CA GLU A 14 1.98 -8.22 -4.71
C GLU A 14 1.29 -7.86 -3.38
N ASP A 15 0.38 -8.73 -2.91
CA ASP A 15 -0.32 -8.57 -1.64
C ASP A 15 0.68 -8.44 -0.48
N ARG A 16 1.69 -9.32 -0.46
CA ARG A 16 2.73 -9.28 0.58
C ARG A 16 3.52 -7.98 0.58
N LEU A 17 3.89 -7.47 -0.61
CA LEU A 17 4.60 -6.20 -0.72
C LEU A 17 3.72 -5.04 -0.25
N TRP A 18 2.45 -5.05 -0.63
CA TRP A 18 1.48 -4.04 -0.20
C TRP A 18 1.31 -4.03 1.31
N TYR A 19 0.94 -5.17 1.93
CA TYR A 19 0.71 -5.25 3.37
C TYR A 19 1.98 -4.93 4.18
N ARG A 20 3.15 -5.38 3.74
CA ARG A 20 4.44 -5.02 4.39
C ARG A 20 4.66 -3.52 4.38
N THR A 21 4.40 -2.87 3.25
CA THR A 21 4.54 -1.42 3.11
C THR A 21 3.54 -0.69 3.99
N PHE A 22 2.27 -1.08 3.94
CA PHE A 22 1.18 -0.52 4.74
C PHE A 22 1.49 -0.57 6.24
N PHE A 23 1.80 -1.75 6.77
CA PHE A 23 2.12 -1.88 8.20
C PHE A 23 3.42 -1.15 8.58
N ALA A 24 4.38 -1.04 7.67
CA ALA A 24 5.57 -0.22 7.90
C ALA A 24 5.21 1.27 8.01
N MET A 25 4.30 1.78 7.17
CA MET A 25 3.84 3.17 7.25
C MET A 25 3.04 3.44 8.52
N CYS A 26 2.09 2.55 8.88
CA CYS A 26 1.37 2.64 10.15
C CYS A 26 2.32 2.74 11.35
N ARG A 27 3.34 1.86 11.42
CA ARG A 27 4.35 1.90 12.50
C ARG A 27 5.19 3.17 12.48
N LYS A 28 5.63 3.61 11.30
CA LYS A 28 6.49 4.80 11.14
C LYS A 28 5.84 6.07 11.68
N PHE A 29 4.52 6.22 11.49
CA PHE A 29 3.77 7.40 11.91
C PHE A 29 2.97 7.19 13.21
N GLY A 30 3.12 6.05 13.89
CA GLY A 30 2.41 5.76 15.13
C GLY A 30 0.89 5.65 14.95
N VAL A 31 0.42 5.29 13.75
CA VAL A 31 -1.01 5.18 13.45
C VAL A 31 -1.50 3.77 13.74
N SER A 32 -2.42 3.66 14.71
CA SER A 32 -3.20 2.45 14.93
C SER A 32 -4.41 2.47 13.99
N TRP A 33 -4.36 1.74 12.88
CA TRP A 33 -5.37 1.80 11.80
C TRP A 33 -6.82 1.71 12.30
N SER A 34 -7.12 0.79 13.22
CA SER A 34 -8.47 0.60 13.78
C SER A 34 -9.00 1.77 14.61
N LYS A 35 -8.12 2.69 15.02
CA LYS A 35 -8.43 3.87 15.86
C LYS A 35 -8.10 5.19 15.15
N ALA A 36 -7.63 5.12 13.91
CA ALA A 36 -7.18 6.28 13.16
C ALA A 36 -8.38 7.15 12.75
N SER A 37 -8.21 8.47 12.77
CA SER A 37 -9.16 9.39 12.14
C SER A 37 -9.17 9.20 10.62
N GLU A 38 -10.19 9.72 9.94
CA GLU A 38 -10.26 9.63 8.48
C GLU A 38 -9.09 10.35 7.80
N GLU A 39 -8.63 11.48 8.34
CA GLU A 39 -7.45 12.19 7.84
C GLU A 39 -6.18 11.36 8.02
N GLN A 40 -6.03 10.67 9.16
CA GLN A 40 -4.90 9.77 9.40
C GLN A 40 -4.94 8.56 8.47
N LYS A 41 -6.12 8.01 8.20
CA LYS A 41 -6.28 6.90 7.25
C LYS A 41 -5.90 7.34 5.83
N ALA A 42 -6.47 8.45 5.36
CA ALA A 42 -6.16 9.00 4.04
C ALA A 42 -4.65 9.29 3.86
N PHE A 43 -4.01 9.85 4.89
CA PHE A 43 -2.57 10.06 4.89
C PHE A 43 -1.78 8.75 4.77
N ILE A 44 -2.14 7.74 5.58
CA ILE A 44 -1.47 6.44 5.57
C ILE A 44 -1.69 5.70 4.24
N GLU A 45 -2.88 5.77 3.65
CA GLU A 45 -3.16 5.18 2.34
C GLU A 45 -2.29 5.81 1.25
N GLU A 46 -2.25 7.14 1.19
CA GLU A 46 -1.50 7.88 0.18
C GLU A 46 0.01 7.61 0.29
N ILE A 47 0.57 7.66 1.52
CA ILE A 47 1.99 7.39 1.72
C ILE A 47 2.33 5.91 1.49
N THR A 48 1.40 4.99 1.79
CA THR A 48 1.55 3.56 1.47
C THR A 48 1.60 3.36 -0.03
N ARG A 49 0.66 3.95 -0.80
CA ARG A 49 0.66 3.86 -2.26
C ARG A 49 1.98 4.32 -2.86
N ILE A 50 2.46 5.51 -2.47
CA ILE A 50 3.71 6.06 -3.01
C ILE A 50 4.91 5.17 -2.70
N ASN A 51 5.00 4.64 -1.47
CA ASN A 51 6.11 3.75 -1.11
C ASN A 51 5.99 2.40 -1.81
N TYR A 52 4.78 1.89 -2.00
CA TYR A 52 4.51 0.66 -2.73
C TYR A 52 4.95 0.79 -4.19
N GLU A 53 4.49 1.82 -4.90
CA GLU A 53 4.88 2.10 -6.30
C GLU A 53 6.40 2.26 -6.45
N ARG A 54 7.05 2.92 -5.48
CA ARG A 54 8.52 3.05 -5.46
C ARG A 54 9.21 1.71 -5.32
N GLU A 55 8.71 0.82 -4.47
CA GLU A 55 9.28 -0.51 -4.28
C GLU A 55 9.02 -1.41 -5.49
N GLU A 56 7.85 -1.31 -6.13
CA GLU A 56 7.59 -2.00 -7.41
C GLU A 56 8.55 -1.54 -8.50
N ALA A 57 8.77 -0.23 -8.64
CA ALA A 57 9.70 0.33 -9.61
C ALA A 57 11.15 -0.13 -9.34
N LYS A 58 11.60 -0.13 -8.08
CA LYS A 58 12.92 -0.64 -7.68
C LYS A 58 13.11 -2.13 -7.99
N ARG A 59 12.04 -2.93 -7.85
CA ARG A 59 12.04 -4.36 -8.15
C ARG A 59 11.90 -4.66 -9.64
N GLY A 60 11.71 -3.64 -10.48
CA GLY A 60 11.45 -3.80 -11.90
C GLY A 60 10.09 -4.46 -12.20
N MET A 61 9.16 -4.44 -11.25
CA MET A 61 7.81 -5.01 -11.40
C MET A 61 6.90 -4.13 -12.25
N THR A 62 7.19 -2.82 -12.30
CA THR A 62 6.44 -1.85 -13.10
C THR A 62 7.37 -0.82 -13.73
N VAL A 63 7.02 -0.34 -14.92
CA VAL A 63 7.67 0.79 -15.62
C VAL A 63 6.86 2.08 -15.53
N LYS A 64 5.72 2.05 -14.83
CA LYS A 64 4.87 3.24 -14.65
C LYS A 64 5.59 4.27 -13.78
N PRO A 65 5.52 5.57 -14.13
CA PRO A 65 6.05 6.62 -13.27
C PRO A 65 5.28 6.64 -11.93
N VAL A 66 6.01 6.80 -10.83
CA VAL A 66 5.42 6.93 -9.49
C VAL A 66 4.62 8.24 -9.41
N ARG A 67 3.36 8.19 -8.98
CA ARG A 67 2.53 9.39 -8.86
C ARG A 67 2.99 10.22 -7.66
N GLY A 68 3.24 11.51 -7.87
CA GLY A 68 3.52 12.45 -6.79
C GLY A 68 2.33 12.61 -5.83
N PHE A 69 2.61 12.96 -4.58
CA PHE A 69 1.58 13.17 -3.54
C PHE A 69 0.63 14.34 -3.89
N PHE A 70 1.14 15.37 -4.55
CA PHE A 70 0.38 16.56 -4.95
C PHE A 70 -0.01 16.55 -6.44
N ASP A 71 0.29 15.47 -7.15
CA ASP A 71 -0.11 15.33 -8.54
C ASP A 71 -1.60 15.01 -8.54
N ALA A 72 -2.42 16.04 -8.68
CA ALA A 72 -3.83 15.85 -8.99
C ALA A 72 -3.92 15.06 -10.29
N GLU A 73 -4.87 14.12 -10.39
CA GLU A 73 -5.42 13.81 -11.71
C GLU A 73 -5.94 15.14 -12.25
N VAL A 74 -5.21 15.74 -13.19
CA VAL A 74 -5.79 16.76 -14.05
C VAL A 74 -6.86 16.01 -14.83
N SER A 75 -8.09 16.04 -14.31
CA SER A 75 -9.27 15.65 -15.06
C SER A 75 -9.27 16.49 -16.34
N ALA A 76 -9.02 15.83 -17.46
CA ALA A 76 -9.32 16.37 -18.78
C ALA A 76 -10.83 16.47 -18.99
#